data_AF-A0A3D4JWU3-F1
#
_entry.id   AF-A0A3D4JWU3-F1
#
_cell.length_a   1.000
_cell.length_b   1.000
_cell.length_c   1.000
_cell.angle_alpha   90.00
_cell.angle_beta   90.00
_cell.angle_gamma   90.00
#
_symmetry.space_group_name_H-M   'P 1'
#
loop_
_entity.id
_entity.type
_entity.pdbx_description
1 polymer ?
#
loop_
_entity_poly.entity_id
_entity_poly.type
_entity_poly.pdbx_seq_one_letter_code
_entity_poly.pdbx_strand_id
1 'polypeptide(L)'
;MVGFFIAFCSDCFIFQFDSNDYPKFDKSRLPEIRKNIISNFSSFGFYKTVYNITAINDREDLAIDDAVDDLSDIILDLTETKWRIENNSLSDGLWFFKFIFESHTQQHILNLLNYMKQNS
;
A
#
# COMPACT_ATOMS: atom_id res chain seq x y z
N MET A 1 15.88 19.73 -2.38
CA MET A 1 15.85 18.63 -1.38
C MET A 1 14.76 18.99 -0.39
N VAL A 2 13.56 18.42 -0.55
CA VAL A 2 12.44 18.63 0.39
C VAL A 2 12.30 17.33 1.17
N GLY A 3 12.68 17.36 2.44
CA GLY A 3 12.53 16.21 3.33
C GLY A 3 11.06 16.07 3.73
N PHE A 4 10.43 14.99 3.29
CA PHE A 4 9.11 14.60 3.78
C PHE A 4 9.28 13.73 5.03
N PHE A 5 9.11 14.34 6.21
CA PHE A 5 8.75 13.61 7.41
C PHE A 5 7.23 13.57 7.47
N ILE A 6 6.62 12.45 7.07
CA ILE A 6 5.20 12.20 7.36
C ILE A 6 5.16 11.45 8.69
N ALA A 7 4.75 12.13 9.75
CA ALA A 7 4.35 11.48 10.99
C ALA A 7 2.97 10.86 10.77
N PHE A 8 2.85 9.54 10.99
CA PHE A 8 1.57 8.82 10.91
C PHE A 8 0.67 9.23 12.08
N CYS A 9 -0.32 10.08 11.82
CA CYS A 9 -1.43 10.35 12.73
C CYS A 9 -2.73 10.37 11.93
N SER A 10 -3.59 9.38 12.20
CA SER A 10 -4.89 9.17 11.54
C SER A 10 -5.88 10.35 11.75
N ASP A 11 -5.71 11.12 12.83
CA ASP A 11 -6.51 12.31 13.14
C ASP A 11 -5.87 13.65 12.70
N CYS A 12 -4.69 13.61 12.05
CA CYS A 12 -3.94 14.84 11.70
C CYS A 12 -4.16 15.30 10.25
N PHE A 13 -4.77 14.47 9.40
CA PHE A 13 -5.05 14.84 8.01
C PHE A 13 -6.40 15.57 7.92
N ILE A 14 -6.37 16.87 8.16
CA ILE A 14 -7.49 17.76 7.83
C ILE A 14 -7.33 18.15 6.36
N PHE A 15 -8.17 17.60 5.49
CA PHE A 15 -8.31 18.05 4.11
C PHE A 15 -9.69 18.69 3.91
N GLN A 16 -9.75 19.70 3.05
CA GLN A 16 -11.02 20.28 2.63
C GLN A 16 -11.59 19.46 1.48
N PHE A 17 -12.91 19.31 1.45
CA PHE A 17 -13.58 18.65 0.34
C PHE A 17 -13.27 19.41 -0.97
N ASP A 18 -12.77 18.68 -1.95
CA ASP A 18 -12.41 19.18 -3.27
C ASP A 18 -13.34 18.52 -4.29
N SER A 19 -14.17 19.32 -4.96
CA SER A 19 -15.15 18.82 -5.93
C SER A 19 -14.65 18.83 -7.38
N ASN A 20 -13.38 19.16 -7.61
CA ASN A 20 -12.81 19.17 -8.95
C ASN A 20 -12.68 17.75 -9.50
N ASP A 21 -12.94 17.60 -10.80
CA ASP A 21 -12.66 16.37 -11.53
C ASP A 21 -11.22 16.41 -12.04
N TYR A 22 -10.35 15.62 -11.42
CA TYR A 22 -8.92 15.59 -11.72
C TYR A 22 -8.55 14.46 -12.70
N PRO A 23 -7.45 14.62 -13.46
CA PRO A 23 -6.87 13.51 -14.19
C PRO A 23 -6.52 12.35 -13.25
N LYS A 24 -6.59 11.13 -13.78
CA LYS A 24 -6.31 9.92 -13.01
C LYS A 24 -4.86 9.50 -13.18
N PHE A 25 -4.28 8.97 -12.11
CA PHE A 25 -2.95 8.38 -12.15
C PHE A 25 -2.92 7.15 -13.09
N ASP A 26 -1.88 7.07 -13.92
CA ASP A 26 -1.68 5.95 -14.84
C ASP A 26 -0.99 4.78 -14.12
N LYS A 27 -1.73 3.68 -13.96
CA LYS A 27 -1.25 2.44 -13.33
C LYS A 27 -0.54 1.49 -14.29
N SER A 28 -0.36 1.87 -15.56
CA SER A 28 0.31 1.05 -16.59
C SER A 28 1.74 0.64 -16.22
N ARG A 29 2.37 1.32 -15.25
CA ARG A 29 3.72 1.03 -14.75
C ARG A 29 3.80 -0.15 -13.77
N LEU A 30 2.66 -0.69 -13.32
CA LEU A 30 2.63 -1.81 -12.37
C LEU A 30 3.47 -3.03 -12.81
N PRO A 31 3.44 -3.48 -14.08
CA PRO A 31 4.29 -4.59 -14.52
C PRO A 31 5.79 -4.30 -14.39
N GLU A 32 6.21 -3.04 -14.58
CA GLU A 32 7.61 -2.63 -14.42
C GLU A 32 8.02 -2.63 -12.93
N ILE A 33 7.15 -2.13 -12.05
CA ILE A 33 7.34 -2.18 -10.59
C ILE A 33 7.54 -3.63 -10.14
N ARG A 34 6.63 -4.54 -10.52
CA ARG A 34 6.71 -5.97 -10.19
C ARG A 34 8.02 -6.58 -10.68
N LYS A 35 8.41 -6.32 -11.94
CA LYS A 35 9.66 -6.82 -12.51
C LYS A 35 10.88 -6.36 -11.71
N ASN A 36 10.92 -5.09 -11.32
CA ASN A 36 12.01 -4.54 -10.52
C ASN A 36 12.07 -5.19 -9.13
N ILE A 37 10.92 -5.41 -8.48
CA ILE A 37 10.86 -6.10 -7.19
C ILE A 37 11.42 -7.52 -7.31
N ILE A 38 10.91 -8.33 -8.26
CA ILE A 38 11.36 -9.71 -8.46
C ILE A 38 12.87 -9.78 -8.71
N SER A 39 13.43 -8.81 -9.46
CA SER A 39 14.86 -8.76 -9.75
C SER A 39 15.72 -8.42 -8.53
N ASN A 40 15.21 -7.62 -7.59
CA ASN A 40 15.95 -7.18 -6.39
C ASN A 40 15.68 -8.05 -5.16
N PHE A 41 14.54 -8.74 -5.13
CA PHE A 41 14.06 -9.57 -4.03
C PHE A 41 13.68 -10.95 -4.57
N SER A 42 14.66 -11.67 -5.12
CA SER A 42 14.43 -12.96 -5.78
C SER A 42 13.91 -14.07 -4.86
N SER A 43 14.02 -13.88 -3.53
CA SER A 43 13.45 -14.78 -2.52
C SER A 43 11.97 -14.49 -2.21
N PHE A 44 11.43 -13.35 -2.62
CA PHE A 44 10.03 -13.01 -2.38
C PHE A 44 9.11 -13.93 -3.19
N GLY A 45 7.99 -14.31 -2.58
CA GLY A 45 7.00 -15.17 -3.20
C GLY A 45 5.78 -15.38 -2.31
N PHE A 46 5.04 -16.44 -2.59
CA PHE A 46 3.80 -16.74 -1.88
C PHE A 46 4.02 -17.17 -0.43
N TYR A 47 3.10 -16.79 0.43
CA TYR A 47 3.08 -17.20 1.83
C TYR A 47 1.66 -17.43 2.32
N LYS A 48 1.54 -18.17 3.42
CA LYS A 48 0.24 -18.42 4.05
C LYS A 48 -0.08 -17.33 5.05
N THR A 49 -1.29 -16.82 5.01
CA THR A 49 -1.82 -15.87 5.99
C THR A 49 -3.10 -16.41 6.62
N VAL A 50 -3.49 -15.84 7.77
CA VAL A 50 -4.76 -16.12 8.44
C VAL A 50 -5.58 -14.84 8.43
N TYR A 51 -6.70 -14.81 7.71
CA TYR A 51 -7.53 -13.59 7.65
C TYR A 51 -8.31 -13.35 8.94
N ASN A 52 -8.71 -14.42 9.64
CA ASN A 52 -9.39 -14.32 10.92
C ASN A 52 -8.54 -14.86 12.06
N ILE A 53 -7.68 -13.99 12.61
CA ILE A 53 -6.80 -14.35 13.73
C ILE A 53 -7.55 -14.70 15.03
N THR A 54 -8.84 -14.38 15.12
CA THR A 54 -9.67 -14.66 16.31
C THR A 54 -10.42 -15.99 16.21
N ALA A 55 -10.47 -16.61 15.03
CA ALA A 55 -11.06 -17.93 14.83
C ALA A 55 -10.06 -19.04 15.23
N ILE A 56 -9.84 -19.15 16.55
CA ILE A 56 -8.86 -20.08 17.15
C ILE A 56 -9.08 -21.55 16.73
N ASN A 57 -10.30 -21.92 16.36
CA ASN A 57 -10.68 -23.31 16.07
C ASN A 57 -10.90 -23.60 14.58
N ASP A 58 -11.01 -22.59 13.71
CA ASP A 58 -11.30 -22.80 12.29
C ASP A 58 -10.00 -22.77 11.48
N ARG A 59 -9.49 -23.96 11.17
CA ARG A 59 -8.30 -24.14 10.32
C ARG A 59 -8.55 -23.77 8.84
N GLU A 60 -9.78 -23.39 8.49
CA GLU A 60 -10.21 -23.13 7.11
C GLU A 60 -9.94 -21.69 6.66
N ASP A 61 -9.63 -20.75 7.57
CA ASP A 61 -9.36 -19.33 7.23
C ASP A 61 -7.89 -19.07 6.84
N LEU A 62 -7.26 -20.05 6.19
CA LEU A 62 -5.92 -19.91 5.61
C LEU A 62 -6.02 -19.39 4.18
N ALA A 63 -5.33 -18.29 3.90
CA ALA A 63 -5.20 -17.74 2.56
C ALA A 63 -3.74 -17.74 2.09
N ILE A 64 -3.56 -17.54 0.79
CA ILE A 64 -2.26 -17.41 0.15
C ILE A 64 -2.14 -15.97 -0.33
N ASP A 65 -1.17 -15.25 0.22
CA ASP A 65 -0.79 -13.90 -0.20
C ASP A 65 0.56 -13.96 -0.95
N ASP A 66 0.96 -12.86 -1.58
CA ASP A 66 2.16 -12.73 -2.41
C ASP A 66 2.99 -11.52 -1.94
N ALA A 67 4.21 -11.77 -1.44
CA ALA A 67 5.08 -10.69 -0.96
C ALA A 67 5.52 -9.72 -2.07
N VAL A 68 5.53 -10.18 -3.34
CA VAL A 68 5.78 -9.30 -4.49
C VAL A 68 4.59 -8.38 -4.71
N ASP A 69 3.37 -8.88 -4.52
CA ASP A 69 2.13 -8.12 -4.62
C ASP A 69 2.07 -7.05 -3.52
N ASP A 70 2.29 -7.45 -2.26
CA ASP A 70 2.31 -6.54 -1.12
C ASP A 70 3.26 -5.35 -1.35
N LEU A 71 4.50 -5.61 -1.77
CA LEU A 71 5.45 -4.53 -2.04
C LEU A 71 5.09 -3.71 -3.28
N SER A 72 4.51 -4.33 -4.30
CA SER A 72 4.09 -3.63 -5.52
C SER A 72 2.96 -2.64 -5.23
N ASP A 73 1.98 -3.05 -4.44
CA ASP A 73 0.84 -2.22 -4.07
C ASP A 73 1.24 -1.07 -3.14
N ILE A 74 2.11 -1.34 -2.16
CA ILE A 74 2.68 -0.27 -1.32
C ILE A 74 3.37 0.80 -2.19
N ILE A 75 4.20 0.38 -3.15
CA ILE A 75 4.88 1.33 -4.05
C ILE A 75 3.89 2.07 -4.93
N LEU A 76 2.88 1.38 -5.47
CA LEU A 76 1.89 1.99 -6.36
C LEU A 76 1.02 3.02 -5.62
N ASP A 77 0.52 2.67 -4.44
CA ASP A 77 -0.35 3.54 -3.62
C ASP A 77 0.38 4.82 -3.19
N LEU A 78 1.64 4.69 -2.76
CA LEU A 78 2.47 5.84 -2.39
C LEU A 78 2.86 6.70 -3.61
N THR A 79 3.07 6.06 -4.77
CA THR A 79 3.36 6.78 -6.03
C THR A 79 2.14 7.55 -6.51
N GLU A 80 0.95 6.96 -6.46
CA GLU A 80 -0.31 7.64 -6.81
C GLU A 80 -0.58 8.80 -5.85
N THR A 81 -0.39 8.58 -4.54
CA THR A 81 -0.51 9.64 -3.53
C THR A 81 0.39 10.82 -3.86
N LYS A 82 1.68 10.56 -4.11
CA LYS A 82 2.64 11.59 -4.48
C LYS A 82 2.21 12.32 -5.77
N TRP A 83 1.82 11.56 -6.79
CA TRP A 83 1.41 12.13 -8.08
C TRP A 83 0.20 13.04 -7.94
N ARG A 84 -0.80 12.66 -7.13
CA ARG A 84 -1.98 13.49 -6.84
C ARG A 84 -1.59 14.79 -6.15
N ILE A 85 -0.70 14.74 -5.16
CA ILE A 85 -0.18 15.95 -4.50
C ILE A 85 0.52 16.89 -5.51
N GLU A 86 1.24 16.34 -6.48
CA GLU A 86 2.01 17.10 -7.46
C GLU A 86 1.18 17.64 -8.64
N ASN A 87 0.10 16.94 -9.04
CA ASN A 87 -0.63 17.23 -10.29
C ASN A 87 -2.08 17.69 -10.07
N ASN A 88 -2.65 17.41 -8.90
CA ASN A 88 -4.02 17.77 -8.56
C ASN A 88 -4.00 18.88 -7.50
N SER A 89 -4.55 18.59 -6.32
CA SER A 89 -4.46 19.45 -5.14
C SER A 89 -3.87 18.68 -3.96
N LEU A 90 -3.36 19.43 -2.98
CA LEU A 90 -2.96 18.84 -1.70
C LEU A 90 -4.14 18.13 -1.03
N SER A 91 -5.35 18.68 -1.11
CA SER A 91 -6.55 18.05 -0.55
C SER A 91 -6.86 16.70 -1.20
N ASP A 92 -6.81 16.59 -2.53
CA ASP A 92 -7.03 15.32 -3.25
C ASP A 92 -5.98 14.28 -2.85
N GLY A 93 -4.71 14.68 -2.81
CA GLY A 93 -3.62 13.81 -2.40
C GLY A 93 -3.75 13.30 -0.95
N LEU A 94 -4.09 14.18 -0.01
CA LEU A 94 -4.27 13.80 1.40
C LEU A 94 -5.52 12.95 1.63
N TRP A 95 -6.63 13.28 0.96
CA TRP A 95 -7.84 12.45 0.99
C TRP A 95 -7.55 11.06 0.45
N PHE A 96 -6.90 10.97 -0.72
CA PHE A 96 -6.54 9.70 -1.34
C PHE A 96 -5.61 8.90 -0.44
N PHE A 97 -4.56 9.53 0.12
CA PHE A 97 -3.64 8.86 1.04
C PHE A 97 -4.38 8.24 2.23
N LYS A 98 -5.25 9.01 2.89
CA LYS A 98 -6.03 8.50 4.02
C LYS A 98 -6.90 7.31 3.60
N PHE A 99 -7.66 7.47 2.50
CA PHE A 99 -8.55 6.45 1.98
C PHE A 99 -7.79 5.16 1.62
N ILE A 100 -6.73 5.26 0.81
CA ILE A 100 -6.00 4.09 0.32
C ILE A 100 -5.20 3.43 1.45
N PHE A 101 -4.69 4.21 2.40
CA PHE A 101 -3.96 3.66 3.53
C PHE A 101 -4.88 2.80 4.42
N GLU A 102 -6.04 3.34 4.82
CA GLU A 102 -7.00 2.65 5.69
C GLU A 102 -7.67 1.45 5.01
N SER A 103 -7.90 1.50 3.70
CA SER A 103 -8.61 0.44 2.97
C SER A 103 -7.72 -0.60 2.29
N HIS A 104 -6.42 -0.33 2.14
CA HIS A 104 -5.54 -1.15 1.31
C HIS A 104 -4.09 -1.20 1.84
N THR A 105 -3.37 -0.08 1.80
CA THR A 105 -1.91 -0.07 2.03
C THR A 105 -1.51 -0.57 3.42
N GLN A 106 -2.31 -0.27 4.46
CA GLN A 106 -2.02 -0.72 5.82
C GLN A 106 -1.96 -2.25 5.92
N GLN A 107 -2.86 -2.98 5.25
CA GLN A 107 -2.88 -4.43 5.29
C GLN A 107 -1.63 -5.01 4.62
N HIS A 108 -1.28 -4.54 3.42
CA HIS A 108 -0.07 -4.97 2.70
C HIS A 108 1.22 -4.71 3.50
N ILE A 109 1.31 -3.59 4.24
CA ILE A 109 2.46 -3.34 5.13
C ILE A 109 2.55 -4.41 6.22
N LEU A 110 1.44 -4.71 6.91
CA LEU A 110 1.43 -5.72 7.98
C LEU A 110 1.75 -7.12 7.45
N ASN A 111 1.18 -7.45 6.31
CA ASN A 111 1.39 -8.67 5.55
C ASN A 111 2.87 -8.87 5.17
N LEU A 112 3.48 -7.87 4.52
CA LEU A 112 4.88 -7.91 4.12
C LEU A 112 5.82 -8.00 5.32
N LEU A 113 5.56 -7.24 6.40
CA LEU A 113 6.36 -7.31 7.63
C LEU A 113 6.28 -8.69 8.28
N ASN A 114 5.09 -9.30 8.29
CA ASN A 114 4.91 -10.66 8.80
C ASN A 114 5.65 -11.69 7.94
N TYR A 115 5.55 -11.59 6.61
CA TYR A 115 6.30 -12.41 5.68
C TYR A 115 7.81 -12.31 5.93
N MET A 116 8.36 -11.10 6.00
CA MET A 116 9.78 -10.88 6.23
C MET A 116 10.22 -11.48 7.56
N LYS A 117 9.44 -11.31 8.63
CA LYS A 117 9.75 -11.86 9.95
C LYS A 117 9.80 -13.39 9.98
N GLN A 118 8.94 -14.06 9.22
CA GLN A 118 8.92 -15.53 9.14
C GLN A 118 10.03 -16.11 8.26
N ASN A 119 10.60 -15.30 7.37
CA ASN A 119 11.62 -15.69 6.39
C ASN A 119 12.98 -15.01 6.66
N SER A 120 13.18 -14.43 7.86
CA SER A 120 14.44 -13.85 8.34
C SER A 120 15.34 -14.87 9.02
#